data_AF-A0AA43KBG9-F1
#
_entry.id   AF-A0AA43KBG9-F1
#
_cell.length_a   1.000
_cell.length_b   1.000
_cell.length_c   1.000
_cell.angle_alpha   90.00
_cell.angle_beta   90.00
_cell.angle_gamma   90.00
#
_symmetry.space_group_name_H-M   'P 1'
#
loop_
_entity.id
_entity.type
_entity.pdbx_description
1 polymer ?
#
loop_
_entity_poly.entity_id
_entity_poly.type
_entity_poly.pdbx_seq_one_letter_code
_entity_poly.pdbx_strand_id
1 'polypeptide(L)'
;MKNSIQLTQLELVLLKLVAKGQGNFSWYELANSLSRLDVPREPDMMTVLKNLVAKGLLKRHIQPGSPRDSWDLTPTGMKMVMQCE
;
A
#
# COMPACT_ATOMS: atom_id res chain seq x y z
N MET A 1 13.18 21.91 4.39
CA MET A 1 12.30 21.26 5.39
C MET A 1 12.08 19.82 4.93
N LYS A 2 12.66 18.82 5.61
CA LYS A 2 12.36 17.41 5.32
C LYS A 2 10.99 17.13 5.92
N ASN A 3 9.93 17.18 5.12
CA ASN A 3 8.64 16.62 5.55
C ASN A 3 8.84 15.11 5.69
N SER A 4 9.07 14.64 6.92
CA SER A 4 9.05 13.22 7.23
C SER A 4 7.61 12.76 7.09
N ILE A 5 7.30 12.02 6.03
CA ILE A 5 5.99 11.40 5.90
C ILE A 5 5.90 10.34 7.02
N GLN A 6 5.09 10.61 8.03
CA GLN A 6 4.81 9.64 9.08
C GLN A 6 3.75 8.65 8.56
N LEU A 7 4.04 7.36 8.73
CA LEU A 7 3.16 6.27 8.39
C LEU A 7 2.71 5.57 9.67
N THR A 8 1.42 5.25 9.73
CA THR A 8 0.89 4.33 10.73
C THR A 8 1.47 2.92 10.50
N GLN A 9 1.36 2.05 11.50
CA GLN A 9 1.78 0.65 11.35
C GLN A 9 1.05 -0.04 10.19
N LEU A 10 -0.26 0.18 10.04
CA LEU A 10 -1.04 -0.42 8.97
C LEU A 10 -0.65 0.13 7.59
N GLU A 11 -0.41 1.44 7.47
CA GLU A 11 0.12 2.06 6.25
C GLU A 11 1.46 1.45 5.84
N LEU A 12 2.39 1.29 6.79
CA LEU A 12 3.70 0.71 6.52
C LEU A 12 3.59 -0.75 6.09
N VAL A 13 2.76 -1.54 6.76
CA VAL A 13 2.52 -2.96 6.42
C VAL A 13 1.95 -3.08 5.01
N LEU A 14 0.93 -2.28 4.66
CA LEU A 14 0.36 -2.31 3.31
C LEU A 14 1.35 -1.84 2.25
N LEU A 15 2.16 -0.82 2.55
CA LEU A 15 3.22 -0.38 1.65
C LEU A 15 4.23 -1.51 1.37
N LYS A 16 4.63 -2.26 2.40
CA LYS A 16 5.51 -3.45 2.29
C LYS A 16 4.85 -4.60 1.52
N LEU A 17 3.55 -4.84 1.72
CA LEU A 17 2.80 -5.86 0.98
C LEU A 17 2.70 -5.53 -0.52
N VAL A 18 2.45 -4.26 -0.86
CA VAL A 18 2.46 -3.81 -2.26
C VAL A 18 3.85 -3.96 -2.87
N ALA A 19 4.91 -3.62 -2.13
CA ALA A 19 6.30 -3.83 -2.55
C ALA A 19 6.57 -5.30 -2.93
N LYS A 20 6.10 -6.22 -2.09
CA LYS A 20 6.22 -7.67 -2.30
C LYS A 20 5.46 -8.16 -3.54
N GLY A 21 4.32 -7.53 -3.84
CA GLY A 21 3.50 -7.85 -5.01
C GLY A 21 4.07 -7.35 -6.35
N GLN A 22 5.02 -6.40 -6.32
CA GLN A 22 5.66 -5.83 -7.52
C GLN A 22 4.64 -5.41 -8.61
N GLY A 23 3.54 -4.76 -8.19
CA GLY A 23 2.47 -4.29 -9.10
C GLY A 23 1.45 -5.33 -9.53
N ASN A 24 1.68 -6.60 -9.22
CA ASN A 24 0.81 -7.70 -9.64
C ASN A 24 -0.32 -7.99 -8.64
N PHE A 25 -0.24 -7.46 -7.42
CA PHE A 25 -1.25 -7.72 -6.41
C PHE A 25 -2.47 -6.83 -6.62
N SER A 26 -3.60 -7.48 -6.87
CA SER A 26 -4.91 -6.89 -6.76
C SER A 26 -5.31 -6.69 -5.30
N TRP A 27 -6.44 -6.00 -5.09
CA TRP A 27 -7.00 -5.81 -3.75
C TRP A 27 -7.22 -7.15 -3.01
N TYR A 28 -7.54 -8.22 -3.75
CA TYR A 28 -7.80 -9.53 -3.16
C TYR A 28 -6.51 -10.17 -2.61
N GLU A 29 -5.41 -10.14 -3.35
CA GLU A 29 -4.12 -10.65 -2.86
C GLU A 29 -3.58 -9.83 -1.68
N LEU A 30 -3.80 -8.51 -1.70
CA LEU A 30 -3.46 -7.64 -0.57
C LEU A 30 -4.30 -8.00 0.66
N ALA A 31 -5.61 -8.16 0.52
CA ALA A 31 -6.51 -8.53 1.62
C ALA A 31 -6.15 -9.91 2.21
N ASN A 32 -5.90 -10.90 1.35
CA ASN A 32 -5.50 -12.24 1.76
C ASN A 32 -4.10 -12.28 2.40
N SER A 33 -3.19 -11.40 2.00
CA SER A 33 -1.90 -11.28 2.68
C SER A 33 -2.05 -10.60 4.03
N LEU A 34 -2.84 -9.52 4.10
CA LEU A 34 -3.12 -8.79 5.33
C LEU A 34 -3.86 -9.66 6.36
N SER A 35 -4.79 -10.52 5.95
CA SER A 35 -5.56 -11.42 6.84
C SER A 35 -4.68 -12.36 7.67
N ARG A 36 -3.46 -12.64 7.21
CA ARG A 36 -2.49 -13.52 7.88
C ARG A 36 -1.57 -12.79 8.85
N LEU A 37 -1.67 -11.47 8.92
CA LEU A 37 -0.85 -10.63 9.79
C LEU A 37 -1.66 -10.17 11.00
N ASP A 38 -1.01 -10.14 12.15
CA ASP A 38 -1.56 -9.56 13.38
C ASP A 38 -1.32 -8.04 13.38
N VAL A 39 -2.21 -7.33 12.71
CA VAL A 39 -2.15 -5.86 12.53
C VAL A 39 -3.52 -5.24 12.72
N PRO A 40 -3.59 -3.95 13.12
CA PRO A 40 -4.86 -3.24 13.23
C PRO A 40 -5.68 -3.33 11.95
N ARG A 41 -7.00 -3.45 12.08
CA ARG A 41 -7.96 -3.55 10.95
C ARG A 41 -8.70 -2.26 10.67
N GLU A 42 -8.43 -1.22 11.46
CA GLU A 42 -9.04 0.10 11.34
C GLU A 42 -7.95 1.16 11.09
N PRO A 43 -8.17 2.09 10.13
CA PRO A 43 -9.27 2.09 9.16
C PRO A 43 -9.15 0.94 8.15
N ASP A 44 -10.20 0.70 7.37
CA ASP A 44 -10.23 -0.41 6.40
C ASP A 44 -9.08 -0.30 5.37
N MET A 45 -8.65 -1.45 4.85
CA MET A 45 -7.52 -1.54 3.92
C MET A 45 -7.66 -0.60 2.71
N MET A 46 -8.86 -0.46 2.15
CA MET A 46 -9.07 0.36 0.95
C MET A 46 -8.93 1.86 1.27
N THR A 47 -9.38 2.29 2.44
CA THR A 47 -9.12 3.65 2.95
C THR A 47 -7.63 3.90 3.11
N VAL A 48 -6.89 2.95 3.67
CA VAL A 48 -5.43 3.10 3.83
C VAL A 48 -4.71 3.16 2.48
N LEU A 49 -5.07 2.32 1.52
CA LEU A 49 -4.51 2.34 0.16
C LEU A 49 -4.78 3.68 -0.54
N LYS A 50 -5.99 4.24 -0.40
CA LYS A 50 -6.31 5.58 -0.93
C LYS A 50 -5.45 6.67 -0.27
N ASN A 51 -5.23 6.60 1.04
CA ASN A 51 -4.38 7.55 1.75
C ASN A 51 -2.92 7.46 1.28
N LEU A 52 -2.39 6.25 1.08
CA LEU A 52 -1.04 6.04 0.53
C LEU A 52 -0.90 6.59 -0.90
N VAL A 53 -1.94 6.48 -1.73
CA VAL A 53 -1.99 7.13 -3.04
C VAL A 53 -2.00 8.65 -2.91
N ALA A 54 -2.82 9.21 -2.02
CA ALA A 54 -2.88 10.65 -1.76
C ALA A 54 -1.55 11.21 -1.21
N LYS A 55 -0.82 10.41 -0.44
CA LYS A 55 0.55 10.71 0.03
C LYS A 55 1.62 10.56 -1.06
N GLY A 56 1.25 10.15 -2.27
CA GLY A 56 2.17 9.96 -3.40
C GLY A 56 3.11 8.76 -3.24
N LEU A 57 2.78 7.80 -2.38
CA LEU A 57 3.60 6.61 -2.10
C LEU A 57 3.19 5.41 -2.96
N LEU A 58 1.92 5.35 -3.34
CA LEU A 58 1.37 4.34 -4.22
C LEU A 58 0.77 4.96 -5.48
N LYS A 59 0.72 4.17 -6.54
CA LYS A 59 -0.07 4.42 -7.74
C LYS A 59 -1.10 3.31 -7.88
N ARG A 60 -2.39 3.68 -7.99
CA ARG A 60 -3.45 2.72 -8.29
C ARG A 60 -3.56 2.56 -9.80
N HIS A 61 -3.60 1.32 -10.25
CA HIS A 61 -3.87 0.94 -11.63
C HIS A 61 -5.31 0.44 -11.70
N ILE A 62 -6.16 1.23 -12.36
CA ILE A 62 -7.56 0.87 -12.60
C ILE A 62 -7.63 0.21 -13.96
N GLN A 63 -8.21 -0.99 -14.01
CA GLN A 63 -8.49 -1.67 -15.26
C GLN A 63 -9.99 -1.53 -15.56
N PRO A 64 -10.40 -0.71 -16.56
CA PRO A 64 -11.80 -0.51 -16.88
C PRO A 64 -12.51 -1.84 -17.16
N GLY A 65 -13.67 -2.07 -16.53
CA GLY A 65 -14.44 -3.30 -16.67
C GLY A 65 -13.92 -4.50 -15.87
N SER A 66 -12.90 -4.32 -15.03
CA SER A 66 -12.33 -5.36 -14.18
C SER A 66 -12.37 -4.92 -12.71
N PRO A 67 -12.79 -5.78 -11.76
CA PRO A 67 -12.71 -5.48 -10.33
C PRO A 67 -11.28 -5.63 -9.78
N ARG A 68 -10.28 -5.90 -10.64
CA ARG A 68 -8.89 -6.19 -10.24
C ARG A 68 -8.02 -4.94 -10.32
N ASP A 69 -8.41 -3.91 -9.59
CA ASP A 69 -7.47 -2.82 -9.36
C ASP A 69 -6.22 -3.34 -8.66
N SER A 70 -5.07 -2.88 -9.11
CA SER A 70 -3.77 -3.17 -8.51
C SER A 70 -3.08 -1.88 -8.04
N TRP A 71 -2.05 -2.05 -7.22
CA TRP A 71 -1.26 -0.95 -6.70
C TRP A 71 0.22 -1.21 -6.95
N ASP A 72 0.92 -0.12 -7.29
CA ASP A 72 2.36 -0.10 -7.48
C ASP A 72 3.01 0.94 -6.57
N LEU A 73 4.27 0.70 -6.21
CA LEU A 73 5.07 1.70 -5.50
C LEU A 73 5.47 2.83 -6.44
N THR A 74 5.41 4.06 -5.93
CA THR A 74 6.13 5.18 -6.54
C THR A 74 7.60 5.13 -6.13
N PRO A 75 8.50 5.88 -6.80
CA PRO A 75 9.88 6.03 -6.33
C PRO A 75 9.98 6.54 -4.88
N THR A 76 9.02 7.37 -4.44
CA THR A 76 8.94 7.84 -3.05
C THR A 76 8.51 6.73 -2.11
N GLY A 77 7.49 5.93 -2.49
CA GLY A 77 7.07 4.76 -1.74
C GLY A 77 8.19 3.75 -1.54
N MET A 78 8.96 3.46 -2.60
CA MET A 78 10.10 2.55 -2.54
C MET A 78 11.16 3.01 -1.52
N LYS A 79 11.50 4.30 -1.52
CA LYS A 79 12.44 4.86 -0.54
C LYS A 79 11.92 4.72 0.90
N MET A 80 10.61 4.85 1.11
CA MET A 80 10.02 4.68 2.44
C MET A 80 10.07 3.24 2.94
N VAL A 81 9.89 2.26 2.04
CA VAL A 81 10.07 0.85 2.40
C VAL A 81 11.52 0.59 2.83
N MET A 82 12.51 1.06 2.07
CA MET A 82 13.94 0.87 2.35
C MET A 82 14.45 1.60 3.60
N GLN A 83 13.80 2.70 4.02
CA GLN A 83 14.18 3.44 5.23
C GLN A 83 13.62 2.83 6.52
N CYS A 84 12.71 1.86 6.40
CA CYS A 84 12.06 1.17 7.52
C CYS A 84 12.47 -0.31 7.61
N GLU A 85 13.60 -0.67 7.00
CA GLU A 85 14.34 -1.93 7.18
C GLU A 85 15.59 -1.65 8.02
#